data_AF-A0A256BMY9-F1
#
_entry.id   AF-A0A256BMY9-F1
#
_cell.length_a   1.000
_cell.length_b   1.000
_cell.length_c   1.000
_cell.angle_alpha   90.00
_cell.angle_beta   90.00
_cell.angle_gamma   90.00
#
_symmetry.space_group_name_H-M   'P 1'
#
loop_
_entity.id
_entity.type
_entity.pdbx_description
1 polymer ?
#
loop_
_entity_poly.entity_id
_entity_poly.type
_entity_poly.pdbx_seq_one_letter_code
_entity_poly.pdbx_strand_id
1 'polypeptide(L)'
;MEWNSGGFSHMQLLINYVGFLPIPFLLFGLYAYQRPQIGWDGLIGSVLYGIAFIYFAHTTLIAIEGSISNYEMLLGKLGGVYTFHGGLMVVGGTMFGIASLRAKVLWQGAVSLFMVGIILNFGVALLPLPDILQILGSSVRNLGLIAMGVSIIRKSVVLPQSLT
;
A
#
# COMPACT_ATOMS: atom_id res chain seq x y z
N MET A 1 19.97 3.81 0.24
CA MET A 1 19.86 3.95 1.70
C MET A 1 20.02 2.65 2.46
N GLU A 2 19.96 1.48 1.80
CA GLU A 2 20.47 0.19 2.31
C GLU A 2 21.81 -0.19 1.65
N TRP A 3 21.91 0.06 0.33
CA TRP A 3 23.09 -0.23 -0.50
C TRP A 3 24.36 0.52 -0.08
N ASN A 4 24.23 1.74 0.48
CA ASN A 4 25.37 2.53 0.95
C ASN A 4 25.71 2.29 2.43
N SER A 5 24.80 1.69 3.20
CA SER A 5 24.94 1.50 4.66
C SER A 5 25.08 0.05 5.08
N GLY A 6 24.96 -0.91 4.14
CA GLY A 6 25.06 -2.34 4.44
C GLY A 6 23.87 -2.91 5.20
N GLY A 7 22.70 -2.26 5.13
CA GLY A 7 21.55 -2.62 5.94
C GLY A 7 20.57 -1.47 6.21
N PHE A 8 19.49 -1.76 6.94
CA PHE A 8 18.48 -0.79 7.36
C PHE A 8 19.11 0.37 8.12
N SER A 9 18.82 1.60 7.69
CA SER A 9 19.08 2.78 8.51
C SER A 9 17.89 3.09 9.41
N HIS A 10 18.14 3.64 10.60
CA HIS A 10 17.08 4.04 11.52
C HIS A 10 16.10 5.04 10.89
N MET A 11 16.62 5.99 10.10
CA MET A 11 15.78 6.96 9.38
C MET A 11 14.91 6.31 8.31
N GLN A 12 15.42 5.31 7.58
CA GLN A 12 14.61 4.53 6.63
C GLN A 12 13.46 3.82 7.33
N LEU A 13 13.71 3.20 8.49
CA LEU A 13 12.67 2.51 9.25
C LEU A 13 11.60 3.48 9.77
N LEU A 14 11.99 4.67 10.24
CA LEU A 14 11.03 5.71 10.65
C LEU A 14 10.20 6.22 9.47
N ILE A 15 10.81 6.45 8.31
CA ILE A 15 10.09 6.85 7.09
C ILE A 15 9.08 5.77 6.70
N ASN A 16 9.48 4.49 6.75
CA ASN A 16 8.57 3.38 6.47
C ASN A 16 7.42 3.32 7.48
N TYR A 17 7.70 3.48 8.77
CA TYR A 17 6.69 3.50 9.83
C TYR A 17 5.63 4.58 9.56
N VAL A 18 6.07 5.83 9.36
CA VAL A 18 5.19 6.96 9.04
C VAL A 18 4.46 6.76 7.72
N GLY A 19 5.10 6.15 6.73
CA GLY A 19 4.49 5.84 5.44
C GLY A 19 3.42 4.75 5.50
N PHE A 20 3.56 3.75 6.37
CA PHE A 20 2.59 2.66 6.53
C PHE A 20 1.40 3.04 7.40
N LEU A 21 1.62 3.85 8.43
CA LEU A 21 0.61 4.24 9.41
C LEU A 21 -0.70 4.81 8.80
N PRO A 22 -0.69 5.71 7.80
CA PRO A 22 -1.93 6.28 7.26
C PRO A 22 -2.66 5.34 6.30
N ILE A 23 -2.01 4.31 5.76
CA ILE A 23 -2.54 3.49 4.65
C ILE A 23 -3.88 2.81 4.98
N PRO A 24 -4.11 2.23 6.18
CA PRO A 24 -5.40 1.63 6.53
C PRO A 24 -6.54 2.64 6.44
N PHE A 25 -6.32 3.86 6.95
CA PHE A 25 -7.31 4.93 6.94
C PHE A 25 -7.55 5.46 5.52
N LEU A 26 -6.48 5.56 4.71
CA LEU A 26 -6.57 5.99 3.32
C LEU A 26 -7.43 5.03 2.48
N LEU A 27 -7.18 3.72 2.55
CA LEU A 27 -7.99 2.77 1.78
C LEU A 27 -9.44 2.72 2.27
N PHE A 28 -9.66 2.81 3.58
CA PHE A 28 -11.02 2.86 4.12
C PHE A 28 -11.75 4.15 3.73
N GLY A 29 -11.05 5.28 3.68
CA GLY A 29 -11.59 6.57 3.20
C GLY A 29 -11.92 6.54 1.71
N LEU A 30 -11.04 5.97 0.88
CA LEU A 30 -11.32 5.76 -0.55
C LEU A 30 -12.47 4.77 -0.77
N TYR A 31 -12.64 3.79 0.11
CA TYR A 31 -13.79 2.93 0.10
C TYR A 31 -15.08 3.69 0.40
N ALA A 32 -15.08 4.49 1.47
CA ALA A 32 -16.22 5.33 1.84
C ALA A 32 -16.63 6.31 0.72
N TYR A 33 -15.65 6.91 0.04
CA TYR A 33 -15.88 7.82 -1.08
C TYR A 33 -16.59 7.16 -2.28
N GLN A 34 -16.35 5.87 -2.50
CA GLN A 34 -16.92 5.11 -3.63
C GLN A 34 -18.18 4.32 -3.26
N ARG A 35 -18.74 4.51 -2.06
CA ARG A 35 -20.01 3.87 -1.69
C ARG A 35 -21.19 4.57 -2.40
N PRO A 36 -22.22 3.82 -2.82
CA PRO A 36 -22.37 2.36 -2.68
C PRO A 36 -21.73 1.52 -3.80
N GLN A 37 -21.10 2.13 -4.81
CA GLN A 37 -20.79 1.50 -6.10
C GLN A 37 -19.80 0.31 -6.03
N ILE A 38 -18.92 0.26 -5.04
CA ILE A 38 -17.93 -0.84 -4.88
C ILE A 38 -18.35 -1.94 -3.89
N GLY A 39 -19.53 -1.79 -3.24
CA GLY A 39 -20.17 -2.85 -2.45
C GLY A 39 -19.32 -3.46 -1.32
N TRP A 40 -19.49 -4.76 -1.10
CA TRP A 40 -18.74 -5.54 -0.10
C TRP A 40 -17.33 -5.89 -0.55
N ASP A 41 -17.10 -6.09 -1.86
CA ASP A 41 -15.77 -6.40 -2.41
C ASP A 41 -14.76 -5.30 -2.07
N GLY A 42 -15.17 -4.03 -2.24
CA GLY A 42 -14.36 -2.88 -1.84
C GLY A 42 -14.11 -2.81 -0.34
N LEU A 43 -15.10 -3.17 0.48
CA LEU A 43 -14.96 -3.15 1.94
C LEU A 43 -13.96 -4.21 2.41
N ILE A 44 -14.18 -5.46 2.00
CA ILE A 44 -13.30 -6.58 2.35
C ILE A 44 -11.89 -6.27 1.86
N GLY A 45 -11.75 -5.78 0.61
CA GLY A 45 -10.47 -5.38 0.06
C GLY A 45 -9.75 -4.32 0.91
N SER A 46 -10.45 -3.23 1.26
CA SER A 46 -9.88 -2.15 2.09
C SER A 46 -9.50 -2.62 3.50
N VAL A 47 -10.30 -3.50 4.12
CA VAL A 47 -10.03 -4.06 5.46
C VAL A 47 -8.82 -4.98 5.44
N LEU A 48 -8.77 -5.94 4.51
CA LEU A 48 -7.63 -6.87 4.38
C LEU A 48 -6.33 -6.11 4.12
N TYR A 49 -6.38 -5.11 3.24
CA TYR A 49 -5.24 -4.25 2.95
C TYR A 49 -4.82 -3.43 4.18
N GLY A 50 -5.79 -2.88 4.91
CA GLY A 50 -5.53 -2.16 6.16
C GLY A 50 -4.85 -3.02 7.22
N ILE A 51 -5.34 -4.24 7.45
CA ILE A 51 -4.74 -5.20 8.39
C ILE A 51 -3.27 -5.46 8.03
N ALA A 52 -2.97 -5.68 6.74
CA ALA A 52 -1.60 -5.89 6.29
C ALA A 52 -0.68 -4.70 6.60
N PHE A 53 -1.15 -3.46 6.43
CA PHE A 53 -0.33 -2.27 6.69
C PHE A 53 -0.19 -1.91 8.16
N ILE A 54 -1.16 -2.26 9.00
CA ILE A 54 -0.99 -2.20 10.46
C ILE A 54 0.15 -3.14 10.86
N TYR A 55 0.14 -4.36 10.34
CA TYR A 55 1.23 -5.31 10.58
C TYR A 55 2.57 -4.80 10.05
N PHE A 56 2.64 -4.28 8.81
CA PHE A 56 3.89 -3.74 8.28
C PHE A 56 4.41 -2.54 9.09
N ALA A 57 3.54 -1.64 9.56
CA ALA A 57 3.94 -0.60 10.51
C ALA A 57 4.56 -1.23 11.77
N HIS A 58 3.93 -2.25 12.35
CA HIS A 58 4.48 -2.97 13.49
C HIS A 58 5.84 -3.63 13.20
N THR A 59 6.06 -4.19 11.99
CA THR A 59 7.37 -4.77 11.64
C THR A 59 8.51 -3.75 11.65
N THR A 60 8.23 -2.48 11.31
CA THR A 60 9.24 -1.42 11.38
C THR A 60 9.62 -1.09 12.82
N LEU A 61 8.67 -1.14 13.76
CA LEU A 61 8.95 -0.97 15.20
C LEU A 61 9.79 -2.12 15.75
N ILE A 62 9.48 -3.37 15.37
CA ILE A 62 10.29 -4.54 15.73
C ILE A 62 11.73 -4.39 15.22
N ALA A 63 11.91 -3.90 14.00
CA ALA A 63 13.24 -3.69 13.43
C ALA A 63 14.02 -2.58 14.18
N ILE A 64 13.36 -1.49 14.55
CA ILE A 64 13.96 -0.39 15.33
C ILE A 64 14.35 -0.89 16.73
N GLU A 65 13.41 -1.49 17.46
CA GLU A 65 13.63 -1.97 18.84
C GLU A 65 14.72 -3.04 18.88
N GLY A 66 14.65 -4.01 17.95
CA GLY A 66 15.59 -5.12 17.87
C GLY A 66 16.93 -4.78 17.23
N SER A 67 17.15 -3.53 16.79
CA SER A 67 18.33 -3.12 16.01
C SER A 67 18.63 -4.08 14.84
N ILE A 68 17.58 -4.52 14.14
CA ILE A 68 17.71 -5.50 13.06
C ILE A 68 18.39 -4.83 11.87
N SER A 69 19.51 -5.38 11.44
CA SER A 69 20.39 -4.73 10.47
C SER A 69 19.93 -4.86 9.03
N ASN A 70 19.10 -5.83 8.65
CA ASN A 70 18.69 -6.04 7.25
C ASN A 70 17.38 -6.80 7.12
N TYR A 71 16.90 -6.86 5.87
CA TYR A 71 15.68 -7.53 5.49
C TYR A 71 15.69 -9.03 5.77
N GLU A 72 16.79 -9.75 5.50
CA GLU A 72 16.84 -11.20 5.71
C GLU A 72 16.68 -11.57 7.19
N MET A 73 17.33 -10.82 8.09
CA MET A 73 17.17 -11.03 9.54
C MET A 73 15.76 -10.73 10.01
N LEU A 74 15.12 -9.68 9.47
CA LEU A 74 13.74 -9.34 9.80
C LEU A 74 12.78 -10.44 9.32
N LEU A 75 12.97 -10.93 8.10
CA LEU A 75 12.17 -12.02 7.55
C LEU A 75 12.37 -13.31 8.33
N GLY A 76 13.61 -13.64 8.72
CA GLY A 76 13.92 -14.79 9.56
C GLY A 76 13.24 -14.71 10.94
N LYS A 77 13.14 -13.51 11.53
CA LYS A 77 12.46 -13.30 12.81
C LYS A 77 10.94 -13.40 12.71
N LEU A 78 10.35 -12.86 11.64
CA LEU A 78 8.89 -12.80 11.48
C LEU A 78 8.29 -14.04 10.81
N GLY A 79 9.09 -14.74 10.00
CA GLY A 79 8.74 -15.97 9.32
C GLY A 79 7.43 -15.89 8.52
N GLY A 80 6.66 -16.97 8.58
CA GLY A 80 5.42 -17.12 7.80
C GLY A 80 4.35 -16.07 8.10
N VAL A 81 4.38 -15.42 9.27
CA VAL A 81 3.43 -14.34 9.61
C VAL A 81 3.64 -13.13 8.70
N TYR A 82 4.89 -12.83 8.33
CA TYR A 82 5.19 -11.78 7.36
C TYR A 82 4.62 -12.11 5.97
N THR A 83 4.85 -13.33 5.50
CA THR A 83 4.34 -13.82 4.22
C THR A 83 2.81 -13.82 4.18
N PHE A 84 2.16 -14.21 5.27
CA PHE A 84 0.70 -14.19 5.38
C PHE A 84 0.13 -12.78 5.19
N HIS A 85 0.68 -11.77 5.89
CA HIS A 85 0.25 -10.38 5.74
C HIS A 85 0.59 -9.80 4.36
N GLY A 86 1.72 -10.22 3.76
CA GLY A 86 2.01 -9.98 2.34
C GLY A 86 0.91 -10.49 1.42
N GLY A 87 0.42 -11.71 1.65
CA GLY A 87 -0.73 -12.28 0.96
C GLY A 87 -2.01 -11.46 1.15
N LEU A 88 -2.30 -11.04 2.39
CA LEU A 88 -3.46 -10.18 2.67
C LEU A 88 -3.40 -8.84 1.94
N MET A 89 -2.21 -8.22 1.86
CA MET A 89 -2.00 -7.00 1.08
C MET A 89 -2.33 -7.23 -0.39
N VAL A 90 -1.82 -8.31 -0.99
CA VAL A 90 -2.02 -8.57 -2.42
C VAL A 90 -3.50 -8.85 -2.72
N VAL A 91 -4.12 -9.74 -1.94
CA VAL A 91 -5.54 -10.09 -2.10
C VAL A 91 -6.43 -8.87 -1.86
N GLY A 92 -6.26 -8.19 -0.73
CA GLY A 92 -7.07 -7.03 -0.35
C GLY A 92 -6.95 -5.88 -1.34
N GLY A 93 -5.73 -5.56 -1.75
CA GLY A 93 -5.47 -4.48 -2.70
C GLY A 93 -6.02 -4.80 -4.10
N THR A 94 -5.90 -6.06 -4.52
CA THR A 94 -6.46 -6.52 -5.80
C THR A 94 -7.99 -6.48 -5.79
N MET A 95 -8.63 -6.96 -4.72
CA MET A 95 -10.10 -6.88 -4.55
C MET A 95 -10.58 -5.43 -4.61
N PHE A 96 -9.94 -4.54 -3.84
CA PHE A 96 -10.27 -3.11 -3.84
C PHE A 96 -10.08 -2.48 -5.23
N GLY A 97 -8.95 -2.76 -5.88
CA GLY A 97 -8.62 -2.22 -7.20
C GLY A 97 -9.58 -2.69 -8.29
N ILE A 98 -9.90 -3.99 -8.35
CA ILE A 98 -10.87 -4.54 -9.29
C ILE A 98 -12.25 -3.93 -9.07
N ALA A 99 -12.72 -3.85 -7.82
CA ALA A 99 -14.01 -3.22 -7.51
C ALA A 99 -14.04 -1.75 -7.94
N SER A 100 -12.98 -1.00 -7.67
CA SER A 100 -12.84 0.41 -8.06
C SER A 100 -12.79 0.61 -9.57
N LEU A 101 -12.05 -0.26 -10.30
CA LEU A 101 -12.00 -0.24 -11.77
C LEU A 101 -13.36 -0.52 -12.40
N ARG A 102 -14.14 -1.45 -11.83
CA ARG A 102 -15.51 -1.76 -12.27
C ARG A 102 -16.47 -0.61 -12.01
N ALA A 103 -16.35 0.04 -10.85
CA ALA A 103 -17.23 1.15 -10.47
C ALA A 103 -16.93 2.46 -11.23
N LYS A 104 -15.71 2.66 -11.72
CA LYS A 104 -15.28 3.84 -12.50
C LYS A 104 -15.50 5.21 -11.80
N VAL A 105 -15.60 5.22 -10.48
CA VAL A 105 -15.79 6.44 -9.67
C VAL A 105 -14.48 7.24 -9.59
N LEU A 106 -13.37 6.55 -9.31
CA LEU A 106 -12.03 7.09 -9.27
C LEU A 106 -11.39 7.13 -10.66
N TRP A 107 -10.35 7.95 -10.82
CA TRP A 107 -9.57 7.97 -12.06
C TRP A 107 -8.92 6.60 -12.31
N GLN A 108 -9.34 5.92 -13.38
CA GLN A 108 -8.92 4.56 -13.68
C GLN A 108 -7.40 4.43 -13.85
N GLY A 109 -6.71 5.46 -14.38
CA GLY A 109 -5.25 5.45 -14.49
C GLY A 109 -4.55 5.33 -13.13
N ALA A 110 -5.06 6.00 -12.09
CA ALA A 110 -4.50 5.90 -10.74
C ALA A 110 -4.77 4.53 -10.09
N VAL A 111 -5.98 3.99 -10.28
CA VAL A 111 -6.33 2.65 -9.77
C VAL A 111 -5.47 1.58 -10.46
N SER A 112 -5.27 1.69 -11.78
CA SER A 112 -4.39 0.79 -12.52
C SER A 112 -2.94 0.91 -12.04
N LEU A 113 -2.45 2.12 -11.76
CA LEU A 113 -1.10 2.32 -11.23
C LEU A 113 -0.93 1.66 -9.85
N PHE A 114 -1.93 1.80 -8.98
CA PHE A 114 -1.98 1.12 -7.68
C PHE A 114 -1.91 -0.41 -7.84
N MET A 115 -2.73 -0.97 -8.73
CA MET A 115 -2.76 -2.41 -9.04
C MET A 115 -1.43 -2.91 -9.61
N VAL A 116 -0.84 -2.20 -10.56
CA VAL A 116 0.46 -2.54 -11.15
C VAL A 116 1.53 -2.57 -10.06
N GLY A 117 1.55 -1.59 -9.15
CA GLY A 117 2.49 -1.58 -8.04
C GLY A 117 2.35 -2.79 -7.10
N ILE A 118 1.11 -3.25 -6.84
CA ILE A 118 0.87 -4.49 -6.07
C ILE A 118 1.43 -5.71 -6.82
N ILE A 119 1.14 -5.84 -8.12
CA ILE A 119 1.61 -6.96 -8.94
C ILE A 119 3.13 -6.99 -9.00
N LEU A 120 3.78 -5.83 -9.16
CA LEU A 120 5.24 -5.71 -9.13
C LEU A 120 5.80 -6.16 -7.79
N ASN A 121 5.24 -5.68 -6.67
CA ASN A 121 5.66 -6.12 -5.34
C ASN A 121 5.52 -7.62 -5.14
N PHE A 122 4.39 -8.19 -5.56
CA PHE A 122 4.15 -9.63 -5.47
C PHE A 122 5.13 -10.43 -6.33
N GLY A 123 5.30 -10.04 -7.60
CA GLY A 123 6.20 -10.72 -8.52
C GLY A 123 7.66 -10.68 -8.05
N VAL A 124 8.11 -9.54 -7.53
CA VAL A 124 9.46 -9.41 -6.97
C VAL A 124 9.62 -10.26 -5.71
N ALA A 125 8.62 -10.31 -4.84
CA ALA A 125 8.67 -11.12 -3.61
C ALA A 125 8.74 -12.64 -3.87
N LEU A 126 8.30 -13.11 -5.04
CA LEU A 126 8.37 -14.52 -5.43
C LEU A 126 9.71 -14.93 -6.05
N LEU A 127 10.55 -13.96 -6.40
CA LEU A 127 11.81 -14.18 -7.10
C LEU A 127 12.97 -13.78 -6.16
N PRO A 128 14.14 -14.42 -6.27
CA PRO A 128 15.34 -14.03 -5.52
C PRO A 128 15.96 -12.76 -6.15
N LEU A 129 15.18 -11.68 -6.14
CA LEU A 129 15.51 -10.41 -6.78
C LEU A 129 15.97 -9.38 -5.75
N PRO A 130 16.80 -8.40 -6.15
CA PRO A 130 17.27 -7.38 -5.23
C PRO A 130 16.13 -6.51 -4.69
N ASP A 131 16.21 -6.12 -3.41
CA ASP A 131 15.18 -5.33 -2.70
C ASP A 131 14.85 -3.98 -3.36
N ILE A 132 15.77 -3.44 -4.16
CA ILE A 132 15.53 -2.23 -4.98
C ILE A 132 14.28 -2.38 -5.87
N LEU A 133 13.95 -3.59 -6.31
CA LEU A 133 12.79 -3.84 -7.15
C LEU A 133 11.48 -3.81 -6.34
N GLN A 134 11.52 -4.15 -5.04
CA GLN A 134 10.37 -3.95 -4.15
C GLN A 134 10.11 -2.46 -3.87
N ILE A 135 11.15 -1.63 -3.86
CA ILE A 135 11.02 -0.17 -3.75
C ILE A 135 10.28 0.39 -4.97
N LEU A 136 10.60 -0.10 -6.18
CA LEU A 136 9.91 0.32 -7.39
C LEU A 136 8.42 -0.02 -7.34
N GLY A 137 8.05 -1.27 -7.01
CA GLY A 137 6.65 -1.66 -6.92
C GLY A 137 5.89 -0.86 -5.86
N SER A 138 6.49 -0.66 -4.68
CA SER A 138 5.93 0.16 -3.61
C SER A 138 5.77 1.64 -4.01
N SER A 139 6.73 2.20 -4.74
CA SER A 139 6.66 3.57 -5.24
C SER A 139 5.53 3.73 -6.26
N VAL A 140 5.43 2.81 -7.23
CA VAL A 140 4.34 2.79 -8.22
C VAL A 140 2.98 2.70 -7.53
N ARG A 141 2.85 1.79 -6.57
CA ARG A 141 1.63 1.61 -5.77
C ARG A 141 1.23 2.88 -5.04
N ASN A 142 2.18 3.52 -4.36
CA ASN A 142 1.95 4.73 -3.58
C ASN A 142 1.63 5.93 -4.50
N LEU A 143 2.26 6.02 -5.68
CA LEU A 143 1.89 7.00 -6.71
C LEU A 143 0.43 6.82 -7.15
N GLY A 144 -0.03 5.58 -7.29
CA GLY A 144 -1.45 5.28 -7.56
C GLY A 144 -2.38 5.83 -6.47
N LEU A 145 -2.05 5.61 -5.18
CA LEU A 145 -2.81 6.15 -4.05
C LEU A 145 -2.85 7.69 -4.06
N ILE A 146 -1.69 8.32 -4.25
CA ILE A 146 -1.58 9.79 -4.34
C ILE A 146 -2.42 10.32 -5.50
N ALA A 147 -2.33 9.69 -6.67
CA ALA A 147 -3.06 10.12 -7.85
C ALA A 147 -4.58 9.94 -7.69
N MET A 148 -5.05 8.91 -6.98
CA MET A 148 -6.46 8.79 -6.60
C MET A 148 -6.90 9.97 -5.73
N GLY A 149 -6.13 10.31 -4.69
CA GLY A 149 -6.40 11.46 -3.82
C GLY A 149 -6.43 12.80 -4.58
N VAL A 150 -5.42 13.05 -5.43
CA VAL A 150 -5.35 14.25 -6.28
C VAL A 150 -6.56 14.32 -7.22
N SER A 151 -7.01 13.20 -7.78
CA SER A 151 -8.18 13.17 -8.66
C SER A 151 -9.47 13.57 -7.95
N ILE A 152 -9.62 13.18 -6.68
CA ILE A 152 -10.76 13.57 -5.84
C ILE A 152 -10.72 15.08 -5.58
N ILE A 153 -9.57 15.60 -5.14
CA ILE A 153 -9.39 17.03 -4.84
C ILE A 153 -9.67 17.89 -6.09
N ARG A 154 -9.15 17.50 -7.26
CA ARG A 154 -9.39 18.23 -8.50
C ARG A 154 -10.86 18.26 -8.88
N LYS A 155 -11.59 17.14 -8.75
CA LYS A 155 -13.05 17.10 -8.99
C LYS A 155 -13.80 18.01 -8.01
N SER A 156 -13.40 18.06 -6.74
CA SER A 156 -14.06 18.92 -5.74
C SER A 156 -13.77 20.41 -5.96
N VAL A 157 -12.58 20.78 -6.45
CA VAL A 157 -12.21 22.19 -6.69
C VAL A 157 -12.82 22.74 -7.98
N VAL A 158 -13.06 21.89 -8.99
CA VAL A 158 -13.73 22.28 -10.25
C VAL A 158 -15.25 22.41 -10.10
N LEU A 159 -15.83 21.99 -8.96
CA LEU A 159 -17.25 22.19 -8.62
C LEU A 159 -17.48 23.21 -7.47
N PRO A 160 -17.07 24.50 -7.57
CA PRO A 160 -17.60 25.53 -6.70
C PRO A 160 -18.98 25.98 -7.20
N GLN A 161 -20.02 25.59 -6.45
CA GLN A 161 -21.28 26.31 -6.19
C GLN A 161 -21.76 27.36 -7.21
N SER A 162 -22.18 26.97 -8.40
CA SER A 162 -23.08 27.82 -9.18
C SER A 162 -24.27 27.12 -9.83
N LEU A 163 -24.45 25.79 -9.70
CA LEU A 163 -25.61 25.10 -10.28
C LEU A 163 -25.96 23.82 -9.51
N THR A 164 -26.79 23.95 -8.47
CA THR A 164 -28.00 23.14 -8.18
C THR A 164 -28.68 23.69 -6.94
#